data_AF-A0A974DN31-F1
#
_entry.id   AF-A0A974DN31-F1
#
_cell.length_a   1.000
_cell.length_b   1.000
_cell.length_c   1.000
_cell.angle_alpha   90.00
_cell.angle_beta   90.00
_cell.angle_gamma   90.00
#
_symmetry.space_group_name_H-M   'P 1'
#
loop_
_entity.id
_entity.type
_entity.pdbx_description
1 polymer ?
#
loop_
_entity_poly.entity_id
_entity_poly.type
_entity_poly.pdbx_seq_one_letter_code
_entity_poly.pdbx_strand_id
1 'polypeptide(L)'
;MTLKLCILMHIYCIYYVTCPPGLGFGHIRVFYILVHLCLFLFYNQHFAMEAPPVTTMPVSGGTINMMEYLLQGSILDQGLESLLHRLRGLCDNMEPENFSDHESVYLLKGQQASPFVLRARRPLDRPGAPWHLRYLGQPEAGDRSRHTLVRNCVDIATSDVLPEFLQEMGFRVDHEFVARGHLFRKGVIKVAVYKVCRVLVAGSAEGAEPLSLSYLVELSAVAPAGQDNIADEVRLFAEQLRPLVQLEKIDPKRLM
;
A
#
# COMPACT_ATOMS: atom_id res chain seq x y z
N MET A 1 14.07 30.90 -0.84
CA MET A 1 14.83 29.97 -1.73
C MET A 1 15.93 29.23 -0.97
N THR A 2 16.60 29.87 -0.01
CA THR A 2 17.80 29.34 0.67
C THR A 2 17.55 28.17 1.62
N LEU A 3 16.43 28.15 2.37
CA LEU A 3 16.05 27.02 3.23
C LEU A 3 15.69 25.75 2.43
N LYS A 4 15.24 25.92 1.17
CA LYS A 4 14.82 24.84 0.25
C LYS A 4 16.04 24.05 -0.28
N LEU A 5 17.18 24.70 -0.42
CA LEU A 5 18.45 24.05 -0.76
C LEU A 5 19.05 23.34 0.45
N CYS A 6 18.89 23.89 1.67
CA CYS A 6 19.43 23.29 2.88
C CYS A 6 18.80 21.93 3.22
N ILE A 7 17.50 21.75 3.01
CA ILE A 7 16.82 20.45 3.28
C ILE A 7 17.21 19.41 2.22
N LEU A 8 17.23 19.81 0.94
CA LEU A 8 17.70 18.94 -0.15
C LEU A 8 19.18 18.56 0.04
N MET A 9 20.02 19.52 0.46
CA MET A 9 21.43 19.28 0.78
C MET A 9 21.62 18.48 2.06
N HIS A 10 20.78 18.62 3.09
CA HIS A 10 20.86 17.79 4.30
C HIS A 10 20.51 16.33 3.99
N ILE A 11 19.45 16.11 3.21
CA ILE A 11 19.05 14.76 2.76
C ILE A 11 20.13 14.15 1.84
N TYR A 12 20.76 14.97 0.99
CA TYR A 12 21.90 14.56 0.15
C TYR A 12 23.18 14.28 0.98
N CYS A 13 23.45 15.08 2.00
CA CYS A 13 24.67 15.00 2.82
C CYS A 13 24.60 13.85 3.83
N ILE A 14 23.44 13.56 4.41
CA ILE A 14 23.23 12.38 5.27
C ILE A 14 23.46 11.10 4.46
N TYR A 15 22.94 11.02 3.23
CA TYR A 15 23.13 9.85 2.37
C TYR A 15 24.59 9.61 1.93
N TYR A 16 25.35 10.70 1.69
CA TYR A 16 26.77 10.59 1.31
C TYR A 16 27.70 10.28 2.49
N VAL A 17 27.31 10.63 3.71
CA VAL A 17 28.15 10.47 4.91
C VAL A 17 27.93 9.12 5.60
N THR A 18 26.74 8.51 5.50
CA THR A 18 26.43 7.24 6.19
C THR A 18 26.40 6.00 5.31
N CYS A 19 26.58 6.12 3.99
CA CYS A 19 26.55 4.98 3.07
C CYS A 19 27.98 4.46 2.80
N PRO A 20 28.37 3.27 3.28
CA PRO A 20 29.66 2.69 2.94
C PRO A 20 29.74 2.41 1.43
N PRO A 21 30.93 2.57 0.80
CA PRO A 21 31.08 2.37 -0.63
C PRO A 21 30.91 0.87 -0.96
N GLY A 22 29.71 0.47 -1.37
CA GLY A 22 29.43 -0.92 -1.73
C GLY A 22 27.96 -1.36 -1.84
N LEU A 23 26.97 -0.55 -1.43
CA LEU A 23 25.56 -0.93 -1.50
C LEU A 23 24.93 -0.61 -2.87
N GLY A 24 24.46 -1.66 -3.54
CA GLY A 24 24.08 -1.67 -4.96
C GLY A 24 22.86 -0.83 -5.35
N PHE A 25 22.65 -0.77 -6.67
CA PHE A 25 21.67 0.01 -7.45
C PHE A 25 20.22 0.10 -6.93
N GLY A 26 19.78 -0.75 -6.01
CA GLY A 26 18.42 -0.71 -5.44
C GLY A 26 18.15 0.51 -4.55
N HIS A 27 19.19 0.99 -3.85
CA HIS A 27 19.07 2.08 -2.88
C HIS A 27 18.97 3.47 -3.55
N ILE A 28 19.56 3.62 -4.73
CA ILE A 28 19.47 4.82 -5.59
C ILE A 28 18.03 5.03 -6.12
N ARG A 29 17.29 3.95 -6.35
CA ARG A 29 15.89 4.02 -6.83
C ARG A 29 14.95 4.52 -5.73
N VAL A 30 15.17 4.12 -4.48
CA VAL A 30 14.39 4.59 -3.32
C VAL A 30 14.56 6.10 -3.12
N PHE A 31 15.80 6.60 -3.26
CA PHE A 31 16.10 8.02 -3.19
C PHE A 31 15.43 8.81 -4.33
N TYR A 32 15.50 8.33 -5.57
CA TYR A 32 14.81 8.98 -6.69
C TYR A 32 13.29 9.00 -6.51
N ILE A 33 12.69 7.94 -5.97
CA ILE A 33 11.25 7.87 -5.74
C ILE A 33 10.84 8.80 -4.60
N LEU A 34 11.57 8.85 -3.48
CA LEU A 34 11.28 9.78 -2.36
C LEU A 34 11.52 11.24 -2.75
N VAL A 35 12.58 11.52 -3.51
CA VAL A 35 12.87 12.85 -4.06
C VAL A 35 11.82 13.24 -5.11
N HIS A 36 11.37 12.32 -5.97
CA HIS A 36 10.28 12.59 -6.89
C HIS A 36 8.92 12.68 -6.21
N LEU A 37 8.63 11.88 -5.17
CA LEU A 37 7.40 12.03 -4.38
C LEU A 37 7.41 13.39 -3.69
N CYS A 38 8.54 13.80 -3.09
CA CYS A 38 8.70 15.10 -2.48
C CYS A 38 8.59 16.23 -3.51
N LEU A 39 9.24 16.11 -4.67
CA LEU A 39 9.14 17.10 -5.77
C LEU A 39 7.73 17.16 -6.36
N PHE A 40 7.04 16.04 -6.51
CA PHE A 40 5.67 15.94 -7.03
C PHE A 40 4.66 16.53 -6.04
N LEU A 41 4.82 16.25 -4.74
CA LEU A 41 4.04 16.87 -3.68
C LEU A 41 4.30 18.38 -3.62
N PHE A 42 5.55 18.83 -3.75
CA PHE A 42 5.89 20.26 -3.78
C PHE A 42 5.41 21.00 -5.04
N TYR A 43 5.47 20.36 -6.22
CA TYR A 43 5.02 20.97 -7.48
C TYR A 43 3.50 21.21 -7.46
N ASN A 44 2.74 20.23 -6.96
CA ASN A 44 1.28 20.35 -6.84
C ASN A 44 0.83 21.33 -5.74
N GLN A 45 1.68 21.61 -4.74
CA GLN A 45 1.32 22.49 -3.62
C GLN A 45 1.66 23.97 -3.84
N HIS A 46 2.43 24.32 -4.90
CA HIS A 46 2.93 25.69 -5.11
C HIS A 46 2.44 26.39 -6.39
N PHE A 47 1.76 25.68 -7.30
CA PHE A 47 1.13 26.26 -8.50
C PHE A 47 -0.40 26.09 -8.47
N ALA A 48 -1.05 26.81 -7.56
CA ALA A 48 -2.45 27.18 -7.69
C ALA A 48 -2.53 28.59 -8.31
N MET A 49 -2.18 28.70 -9.58
CA MET A 49 -2.66 29.79 -10.45
C MET A 49 -2.89 29.17 -11.83
N GLU A 50 -4.08 29.44 -12.38
CA GLU A 50 -4.69 28.87 -13.59
C GLU A 50 -3.70 28.37 -14.66
N ALA A 51 -3.83 27.10 -15.04
CA ALA A 51 -3.24 26.56 -16.26
C ALA A 51 -4.18 25.49 -16.88
N PRO A 52 -4.29 25.43 -18.22
CA PRO A 52 -5.26 24.64 -18.99
C PRO A 52 -4.99 23.12 -18.86
N PRO A 53 -5.86 22.20 -19.35
CA PRO A 53 -5.75 20.79 -19.00
C PRO A 53 -4.44 20.23 -19.55
N VAL A 54 -3.50 19.90 -18.65
CA VAL A 54 -2.21 19.35 -19.03
C VAL A 54 -2.39 17.87 -19.29
N THR A 55 -2.48 17.53 -20.57
CA THR A 55 -2.29 16.20 -21.12
C THR A 55 -0.99 15.61 -20.56
N THR A 56 -1.09 14.47 -19.90
CA THR A 56 0.05 13.71 -19.38
C THR A 56 1.00 13.36 -20.52
N MET A 57 2.12 14.08 -20.65
CA MET A 57 3.23 13.61 -21.47
C MET A 57 4.13 12.68 -20.63
N PRO A 58 4.61 11.57 -21.22
CA PRO A 58 5.37 10.56 -20.50
C PRO A 58 6.75 11.13 -20.15
N VAL A 59 7.14 10.98 -18.88
CA VAL A 59 8.53 11.18 -18.47
C VAL A 59 9.36 10.07 -19.13
N SER A 60 10.12 10.45 -20.15
CA SER A 60 11.15 9.64 -20.79
C SER A 60 12.32 9.45 -19.82
N GLY A 61 12.12 8.60 -18.83
CA GLY A 61 13.03 8.26 -17.75
C GLY A 61 12.33 7.26 -16.83
N GLY A 62 12.38 5.99 -17.22
CA GLY A 62 11.51 4.91 -16.75
C GLY A 62 11.32 4.80 -15.24
N THR A 63 10.29 5.46 -14.72
CA THR A 63 9.57 5.03 -13.53
C THR A 63 8.41 4.18 -14.03
N ILE A 64 8.44 2.88 -13.72
CA ILE A 64 7.32 1.99 -14.04
C ILE A 64 6.18 2.41 -13.11
N ASN A 65 5.16 3.08 -13.64
CA ASN A 65 3.93 3.34 -12.89
C ASN A 65 3.25 2.00 -12.61
N MET A 66 3.28 1.55 -11.36
CA MET A 66 2.62 0.32 -10.93
C MET A 66 1.20 0.64 -10.49
N MET A 67 0.26 -0.16 -10.97
CA MET A 67 -1.15 -0.09 -10.66
C MET A 67 -1.54 -1.28 -9.80
N GLU A 68 -2.26 -1.01 -8.71
CA GLU A 68 -2.89 -2.03 -7.89
C GLU A 68 -4.34 -2.23 -8.36
N TYR A 69 -4.71 -3.48 -8.62
CA TYR A 69 -6.06 -3.94 -8.91
C TYR A 69 -6.59 -4.62 -7.66
N LEU A 70 -7.66 -4.10 -7.07
CA LEU A 70 -8.15 -4.52 -5.76
C LEU A 70 -9.65 -4.84 -5.79
N LEU A 71 -10.00 -5.94 -5.14
CA LEU A 71 -11.35 -6.28 -4.72
C LEU A 71 -11.33 -6.65 -3.24
N GLN A 72 -12.41 -6.32 -2.52
CA GLN A 72 -12.58 -6.65 -1.12
C GLN A 72 -13.92 -7.34 -0.87
N GLY A 73 -13.90 -8.22 0.12
CA GLY A 73 -15.08 -8.89 0.64
C GLY A 73 -14.82 -9.29 2.09
N SER A 74 -15.75 -10.02 2.67
CA SER A 74 -15.58 -10.55 4.02
C SER A 74 -16.20 -11.93 4.13
N ILE A 75 -15.75 -12.68 5.13
CA ILE A 75 -16.30 -13.98 5.47
C ILE A 75 -16.43 -14.10 6.99
N LEU A 76 -17.50 -14.74 7.46
CA LEU A 76 -17.66 -15.03 8.89
C LEU A 76 -16.65 -16.08 9.34
N ASP A 77 -16.30 -16.07 10.63
CA ASP A 77 -15.36 -17.02 11.22
C ASP A 77 -15.70 -18.49 10.91
N GLN A 78 -17.00 -18.83 10.91
CA GLN A 78 -17.49 -20.17 10.60
C GLN A 78 -17.20 -20.63 9.16
N GLY A 79 -17.08 -19.68 8.22
CA GLY A 79 -16.81 -19.96 6.81
C GLY A 79 -15.32 -20.05 6.47
N LEU A 80 -14.44 -19.69 7.40
CA LEU A 80 -13.01 -19.54 7.14
C LEU A 80 -12.39 -20.82 6.56
N GLU A 81 -12.59 -21.97 7.21
CA GLU A 81 -11.98 -23.24 6.78
C GLU A 81 -12.40 -23.63 5.36
N SER A 82 -13.67 -23.40 5.02
CA SER A 82 -14.21 -23.66 3.68
C SER A 82 -13.55 -22.77 2.64
N LEU A 83 -13.33 -21.49 2.95
CA LEU A 83 -12.62 -20.56 2.08
C LEU A 83 -11.14 -20.95 1.91
N LEU A 84 -10.44 -21.27 3.00
CA LEU A 84 -9.03 -21.68 2.96
C LEU A 84 -8.85 -22.95 2.13
N HIS A 85 -9.75 -23.92 2.28
CA HIS A 85 -9.74 -25.14 1.46
C HIS A 85 -9.96 -24.83 -0.03
N ARG A 86 -10.93 -23.96 -0.35
CA ARG A 86 -11.16 -23.53 -1.74
C ARG A 86 -9.94 -22.79 -2.31
N LEU A 87 -9.34 -21.88 -1.55
CA LEU A 87 -8.16 -21.11 -1.97
C LEU A 87 -6.95 -22.02 -2.22
N ARG A 88 -6.71 -23.03 -1.38
CA ARG A 88 -5.69 -24.06 -1.66
C ARG A 88 -5.89 -24.69 -3.03
N GLY A 89 -7.11 -25.15 -3.33
CA GLY A 89 -7.40 -25.75 -4.64
C GLY A 89 -7.22 -24.79 -5.82
N LEU A 90 -7.49 -23.50 -5.62
CA LEU A 90 -7.32 -22.48 -6.67
C LEU A 90 -5.87 -22.02 -6.84
N CYS A 91 -5.06 -22.05 -5.78
CA CYS A 91 -3.65 -21.64 -5.73
C CYS A 91 -2.70 -22.85 -5.79
N ASP A 92 -3.00 -23.81 -6.67
CA ASP A 92 -2.13 -24.95 -6.99
C ASP A 92 -1.77 -25.85 -5.79
N ASN A 93 -2.68 -25.97 -4.83
CA ASN A 93 -2.53 -26.73 -3.57
C ASN A 93 -1.34 -26.27 -2.69
N MET A 94 -0.91 -25.01 -2.84
CA MET A 94 0.05 -24.43 -1.91
C MET A 94 -0.59 -24.12 -0.56
N GLU A 95 0.12 -24.44 0.52
CA GLU A 95 -0.28 -24.02 1.87
C GLU A 95 -0.18 -22.50 2.02
N PRO A 96 -1.13 -21.86 2.73
CA PRO A 96 -1.07 -20.43 2.98
C PRO A 96 0.14 -20.05 3.82
N GLU A 97 0.73 -18.90 3.49
CA GLU A 97 1.68 -18.23 4.37
C GLU A 97 0.89 -17.51 5.47
N ASN A 98 1.16 -17.83 6.73
CA ASN A 98 0.59 -17.09 7.85
C ASN A 98 1.36 -15.79 8.04
N PHE A 99 0.67 -14.69 8.31
CA PHE A 99 1.29 -13.41 8.60
C PHE A 99 0.63 -12.72 9.80
N SER A 100 1.41 -11.88 10.48
CA SER A 100 0.95 -10.99 11.54
C SER A 100 1.69 -9.69 11.38
N ASP A 101 1.03 -8.66 10.85
CA ASP A 101 1.65 -7.39 10.53
C ASP A 101 1.08 -6.28 11.42
N HIS A 102 1.95 -5.43 11.96
CA HIS A 102 1.55 -4.16 12.55
C HIS A 102 1.49 -3.10 11.44
N GLU A 103 0.34 -2.48 11.27
CA GLU A 103 0.12 -1.42 10.30
C GLU A 103 -0.24 -0.11 10.98
N SER A 104 0.45 0.96 10.56
CA SER A 104 0.20 2.33 10.99
C SER A 104 -0.12 3.19 9.77
N VAL A 105 -1.24 3.91 9.82
CA VAL A 105 -1.66 4.82 8.75
C VAL A 105 -1.28 6.24 9.13
N TYR A 106 -0.57 6.92 8.23
CA TYR A 106 -0.05 8.26 8.40
C TYR A 106 -0.74 9.24 7.45
N LEU A 107 -1.13 10.39 7.99
CA LEU A 107 -1.75 11.48 7.24
C LEU A 107 -0.87 12.71 7.25
N LEU A 108 -0.70 13.31 6.09
CA LEU A 108 -0.19 14.67 5.94
C LEU A 108 -1.33 15.57 5.49
N LYS A 109 -1.77 16.47 6.39
CA LYS A 109 -2.80 17.45 6.08
C LYS A 109 -2.19 18.56 5.22
N GLY A 110 -2.51 18.57 3.93
CA GLY A 110 -2.18 19.67 3.01
C GLY A 110 -3.18 20.82 3.11
N GLN A 111 -2.95 21.89 2.33
CA GLN A 111 -3.93 22.97 2.14
C GLN A 111 -5.11 22.56 1.22
N GLN A 112 -4.98 21.44 0.49
CA GLN A 112 -6.04 20.89 -0.35
C GLN A 112 -6.99 19.99 0.46
N ALA A 113 -8.23 19.85 -0.03
CA ALA A 113 -9.34 19.21 0.69
C ALA A 113 -9.16 17.71 1.02
N SER A 114 -8.20 17.01 0.41
CA SER A 114 -7.93 15.59 0.69
C SER A 114 -6.55 15.40 1.34
N PRO A 115 -6.45 14.70 2.49
CA PRO A 115 -5.17 14.42 3.13
C PRO A 115 -4.34 13.44 2.31
N PHE A 116 -3.01 13.60 2.34
CA PHE A 116 -2.09 12.65 1.72
C PHE A 116 -1.84 11.49 2.69
N VAL A 117 -2.06 10.25 2.24
CA VAL A 117 -2.08 9.05 3.08
C VAL A 117 -0.90 8.13 2.75
N LEU A 118 -0.17 7.71 3.78
CA LEU A 118 0.85 6.66 3.71
C LEU A 118 0.51 5.53 4.65
N ARG A 119 0.85 4.30 4.28
CA ARG A 119 0.73 3.12 5.16
C ARG A 119 2.13 2.58 5.44
N ALA A 120 2.47 2.48 6.71
CA ALA A 120 3.66 1.78 7.15
C ALA A 120 3.26 0.41 7.69
N ARG A 121 3.93 -0.64 7.22
CA ARG A 121 3.69 -2.02 7.65
C ARG A 121 4.98 -2.62 8.18
N ARG A 122 4.90 -3.37 9.28
CA ARG A 122 6.01 -4.16 9.81
C ARG A 122 5.54 -5.56 10.20
N PRO A 123 6.21 -6.63 9.73
CA PRO A 123 5.95 -7.98 10.20
C PRO A 123 6.31 -8.14 11.69
N LEU A 124 5.42 -8.77 12.46
CA LEU A 124 5.61 -9.06 13.89
C LEU A 124 6.17 -10.46 14.13
N ASP A 125 5.93 -11.38 13.19
CA ASP A 125 6.42 -12.76 13.18
C ASP A 125 7.93 -12.87 12.94
N ARG A 126 8.53 -11.84 12.33
CA ARG A 126 9.96 -11.80 11.96
C ARG A 126 10.65 -10.60 12.61
N PRO A 127 11.23 -10.77 13.80
CA PRO A 127 12.04 -9.73 14.44
C PRO A 127 13.19 -9.31 13.52
N GLY A 128 13.34 -8.01 13.27
CA GLY A 128 14.37 -7.46 12.37
C GLY A 128 13.98 -7.39 10.89
N ALA A 129 12.76 -7.79 10.52
CA ALA A 129 12.24 -7.51 9.18
C ALA A 129 12.13 -5.98 8.95
N PRO A 130 12.46 -5.49 7.73
CA PRO A 130 12.36 -4.07 7.43
C PRO A 130 10.92 -3.59 7.47
N TRP A 131 10.74 -2.29 7.72
CA TRP A 131 9.44 -1.65 7.53
C TRP A 131 9.14 -1.53 6.05
N HIS A 132 7.86 -1.60 5.69
CA HIS A 132 7.38 -1.36 4.35
C HIS A 132 6.56 -0.07 4.35
N LEU A 133 7.01 0.92 3.57
CA LEU A 133 6.25 2.13 3.32
C LEU A 133 5.49 1.99 2.00
N ARG A 134 4.18 2.15 2.07
CA ARG A 134 3.28 2.03 0.93
C ARG A 134 2.48 3.32 0.71
N TYR A 135 2.54 3.83 -0.51
CA TYR A 135 1.67 4.89 -0.99
C TYR A 135 0.60 4.30 -1.91
N LEU A 136 -0.64 4.74 -1.70
CA LEU A 136 -1.79 4.35 -2.50
C LEU A 136 -2.43 5.61 -3.06
N GLY A 137 -2.38 5.77 -4.38
CA GLY A 137 -2.98 6.90 -5.08
C GLY A 137 -4.50 6.89 -5.01
N GLN A 138 -5.10 7.99 -5.46
CA GLN A 138 -6.54 8.06 -5.61
C GLN A 138 -7.00 7.00 -6.63
N PRO A 139 -8.11 6.28 -6.36
CA PRO A 139 -8.71 5.40 -7.36
C PRO A 139 -9.05 6.18 -8.62
N GLU A 140 -8.78 5.60 -9.78
CA GLU A 140 -9.07 6.24 -11.06
C GLU A 140 -10.57 6.51 -11.18
N ALA A 141 -10.95 7.77 -11.03
CA ALA A 141 -12.32 8.25 -11.14
C ALA A 141 -12.66 8.43 -12.62
N GLY A 142 -13.11 7.36 -13.26
CA GLY A 142 -13.42 7.44 -14.70
C GLY A 142 -14.38 6.39 -15.21
N ASP A 143 -14.36 5.16 -14.67
CA ASP A 143 -15.07 4.08 -15.32
C ASP A 143 -15.95 3.26 -14.36
N ARG A 144 -17.26 3.50 -14.44
CA ARG A 144 -18.29 2.72 -13.73
C ARG A 144 -18.39 1.29 -14.27
N SER A 145 -17.87 1.00 -15.47
CA SER A 145 -17.86 -0.34 -16.04
C SER A 145 -16.75 -1.23 -15.47
N ARG A 146 -15.73 -0.63 -14.83
CA ARG A 146 -14.63 -1.39 -14.24
C ARG A 146 -15.05 -2.09 -12.96
N HIS A 147 -14.97 -3.41 -13.01
CA HIS A 147 -15.33 -4.30 -11.92
C HIS A 147 -14.32 -4.31 -10.78
N THR A 148 -13.09 -3.86 -11.01
CA THR A 148 -12.00 -3.78 -10.02
C THR A 148 -11.68 -2.32 -9.65
N LEU A 149 -11.24 -2.09 -8.41
CA LEU A 149 -10.65 -0.82 -8.02
C LEU A 149 -9.23 -0.77 -8.58
N VAL A 150 -8.88 0.34 -9.25
CA VAL A 150 -7.52 0.52 -9.77
C VAL A 150 -6.97 1.88 -9.36
N ARG A 151 -5.74 1.84 -8.84
CA ARG A 151 -5.03 3.00 -8.31
C ARG A 151 -3.53 2.83 -8.44
N ASN A 152 -2.81 3.94 -8.44
CA ASN A 152 -1.35 3.92 -8.37
C ASN A 152 -0.90 3.33 -7.03
N CYS A 153 0.11 2.46 -7.05
CA CYS A 153 0.67 1.84 -5.86
C CYS A 153 2.20 1.91 -5.90
N VAL A 154 2.79 2.38 -4.80
CA VAL A 154 4.24 2.33 -4.57
C VAL A 154 4.48 1.64 -3.24
N ASP A 155 5.34 0.63 -3.22
CA ASP A 155 5.69 -0.16 -2.04
C ASP A 155 7.21 -0.29 -1.96
N ILE A 156 7.80 0.10 -0.83
CA ILE A 156 9.24 0.18 -0.63
C ILE A 156 9.61 -0.34 0.76
N ALA A 157 10.64 -1.18 0.82
CA ALA A 157 11.27 -1.57 2.09
C ALA A 157 12.17 -0.44 2.63
N THR A 158 12.12 -0.23 3.94
CA THR A 158 12.69 0.90 4.67
C THR A 158 13.31 0.43 6.00
N SER A 159 14.08 1.30 6.62
CA SER A 159 14.72 1.04 7.91
C SER A 159 13.73 1.07 9.09
N ASP A 160 14.21 0.67 10.26
CA ASP A 160 13.53 0.71 11.54
C ASP A 160 13.12 2.11 12.02
N VAL A 161 13.86 3.14 11.61
CA VAL A 161 13.61 4.57 11.93
C VAL A 161 12.48 5.24 11.12
N LEU A 162 11.70 4.46 10.36
CA LEU A 162 10.63 5.00 9.51
C LEU A 162 9.58 5.81 10.30
N PRO A 163 9.05 5.32 11.45
CA PRO A 163 8.03 6.05 12.20
C PRO A 163 8.50 7.44 12.66
N GLU A 164 9.71 7.53 13.21
CA GLU A 164 10.30 8.79 13.67
C GLU A 164 10.50 9.75 12.49
N PHE A 165 11.05 9.24 11.38
CA PHE A 165 11.24 10.03 10.16
C PHE A 165 9.93 10.62 9.63
N LEU A 166 8.84 9.85 9.60
CA LEU A 166 7.54 10.33 9.13
C LEU A 166 6.99 11.44 10.05
N GLN A 167 7.15 11.30 11.36
CA GLN A 167 6.75 12.32 12.33
C GLN A 167 7.55 13.62 12.16
N GLU A 168 8.88 13.53 11.97
CA GLU A 168 9.75 14.67 11.69
C GLU A 168 9.38 15.39 10.38
N MET A 169 8.92 14.64 9.38
CA MET A 169 8.40 15.16 8.11
C MET A 169 7.01 15.80 8.23
N GLY A 170 6.39 15.77 9.42
CA GLY A 170 5.10 16.40 9.71
C GLY A 170 3.88 15.50 9.46
N PHE A 171 4.07 14.20 9.17
CA PHE A 171 2.97 13.25 9.14
C PHE A 171 2.47 12.98 10.55
N ARG A 172 1.16 12.75 10.66
CA ARG A 172 0.51 12.34 11.91
C ARG A 172 -0.02 10.93 11.75
N VAL A 173 0.17 10.10 12.77
CA VAL A 173 -0.51 8.81 12.85
C VAL A 173 -2.01 9.06 12.99
N ASP A 174 -2.80 8.40 12.16
CA ASP A 174 -4.27 8.45 12.19
C ASP A 174 -4.84 7.28 12.97
N HIS A 175 -4.47 6.06 12.56
CA HIS A 175 -4.82 4.84 13.28
C HIS A 175 -3.77 3.74 13.08
N GLU A 176 -3.75 2.81 14.02
CA GLU A 176 -2.87 1.63 14.01
C GLU A 176 -3.71 0.38 14.28
N PHE A 177 -3.34 -0.72 13.64
CA PHE A 177 -3.98 -2.01 13.81
C PHE A 177 -2.99 -3.15 13.55
N VAL A 178 -3.36 -4.35 14.01
CA VAL A 178 -2.62 -5.57 13.69
C VAL A 178 -3.45 -6.41 12.73
N ALA A 179 -2.92 -6.72 11.55
CA ALA A 179 -3.51 -7.63 10.60
C ALA A 179 -2.94 -9.04 10.79
N ARG A 180 -3.78 -10.01 11.15
CA ARG A 180 -3.36 -11.42 11.34
C ARG A 180 -4.15 -12.34 10.43
N GLY A 181 -3.46 -13.15 9.64
CA GLY A 181 -4.18 -14.01 8.69
C GLY A 181 -3.32 -14.87 7.80
N HIS A 182 -3.91 -15.24 6.68
CA HIS A 182 -3.39 -16.17 5.69
C HIS A 182 -3.19 -15.45 4.36
N LEU A 183 -2.09 -15.77 3.69
CA LEU A 183 -1.71 -15.20 2.41
C LEU A 183 -1.52 -16.30 1.38
N PHE A 184 -2.27 -16.19 0.29
CA PHE A 184 -2.16 -17.06 -0.88
C PHE A 184 -1.64 -16.26 -2.07
N ARG A 185 -0.92 -16.94 -2.96
CA ARG A 185 -0.42 -16.36 -4.21
C ARG A 185 -0.70 -17.30 -5.36
N LYS A 186 -1.11 -16.73 -6.50
CA LYS A 186 -1.23 -17.41 -7.79
C LYS A 186 -0.76 -16.47 -8.88
N GLY A 187 0.43 -16.69 -9.41
CA GLY A 187 1.06 -15.75 -10.33
C GLY A 187 1.19 -14.36 -9.70
N VAL A 188 0.62 -13.34 -10.35
CA VAL A 188 0.60 -11.95 -9.85
C VAL A 188 -0.54 -11.66 -8.87
N ILE A 189 -1.49 -12.59 -8.72
CA ILE A 189 -2.64 -12.45 -7.84
C ILE A 189 -2.24 -12.84 -6.41
N LYS A 190 -2.56 -11.97 -5.47
CA LYS A 190 -2.36 -12.13 -4.03
C LYS A 190 -3.71 -12.07 -3.33
N VAL A 191 -4.03 -13.13 -2.58
CA VAL A 191 -5.25 -13.20 -1.75
C VAL A 191 -4.84 -13.15 -0.29
N ALA A 192 -5.25 -12.12 0.43
CA ALA A 192 -5.06 -12.01 1.87
C ALA A 192 -6.39 -12.22 2.58
N VAL A 193 -6.44 -13.19 3.50
CA VAL A 193 -7.60 -13.47 4.36
C VAL A 193 -7.16 -13.22 5.79
N TYR A 194 -7.58 -12.11 6.39
CA TYR A 194 -7.07 -11.69 7.68
C TYR A 194 -8.10 -11.02 8.57
N LYS A 195 -7.82 -11.08 9.86
CA LYS A 195 -8.59 -10.43 10.91
C LYS A 195 -7.87 -9.14 11.29
N VAL A 196 -8.64 -8.06 11.38
CA VAL A 196 -8.16 -6.77 11.86
C VAL A 196 -8.29 -6.77 13.38
N CYS A 197 -7.17 -6.61 14.06
CA CYS A 197 -7.11 -6.53 15.50
C CYS A 197 -6.80 -5.09 15.92
N ARG A 198 -7.57 -4.57 16.87
CA ARG A 198 -7.36 -3.27 17.47
C ARG A 198 -6.11 -3.27 18.34
N VAL A 199 -5.27 -2.26 18.16
CA VAL A 199 -4.18 -1.96 19.08
C VAL A 199 -4.73 -1.22 20.30
N LEU A 200 -4.44 -1.72 21.51
CA LEU A 200 -4.93 -1.15 22.77
C LEU A 200 -4.02 -0.03 23.30
N VAL A 201 -2.71 -0.15 23.04
CA VAL A 201 -1.69 0.81 23.45
C VAL A 201 -0.91 1.22 22.20
N ALA A 202 -0.92 2.51 21.87
CA ALA A 202 -0.26 3.03 20.67
C ALA A 202 1.21 2.59 20.59
N GLY A 203 1.64 2.16 19.41
CA GLY A 203 2.99 1.61 19.17
C GLY A 203 3.23 0.19 19.71
N SER A 204 2.28 -0.43 20.42
CA SER A 204 2.41 -1.79 20.93
C SER A 204 1.39 -2.74 20.32
N ALA A 205 1.87 -3.74 19.58
CA ALA A 205 1.04 -4.82 19.06
C ALA A 205 0.66 -5.87 20.12
N GLU A 206 1.18 -5.77 21.35
CA GLU A 206 0.88 -6.70 22.43
C GLU A 206 -0.56 -6.51 22.93
N GLY A 207 -1.26 -7.63 23.14
CA GLY A 207 -2.65 -7.61 23.58
C GLY A 207 -3.67 -7.16 22.52
N ALA A 208 -3.28 -7.02 21.24
CA ALA A 208 -4.21 -6.63 20.18
C ALA A 208 -5.37 -7.63 20.04
N GLU A 209 -6.60 -7.11 20.06
CA GLU A 209 -7.85 -7.89 20.10
C GLU A 209 -8.62 -7.80 18.79
N PRO A 210 -9.29 -8.87 18.34
CA PRO A 210 -10.14 -8.83 17.14
C PRO A 210 -11.22 -7.73 17.18
N LEU A 211 -11.35 -6.97 16.10
CA LEU A 211 -12.42 -5.97 15.95
C LEU A 211 -13.78 -6.59 15.61
N SER A 212 -13.80 -7.76 14.97
CA SER A 212 -15.03 -8.39 14.50
C SER A 212 -14.93 -9.92 14.43
N LEU A 213 -16.09 -10.56 14.24
CA LEU A 213 -16.26 -12.01 14.03
C LEU A 213 -16.17 -12.41 12.54
N SER A 214 -15.47 -11.60 11.76
CA SER A 214 -15.30 -11.81 10.33
C SER A 214 -13.84 -11.60 9.93
N TYR A 215 -13.41 -12.32 8.91
CA TYR A 215 -12.17 -12.08 8.20
C TYR A 215 -12.43 -11.15 7.03
N LEU A 216 -11.55 -10.16 6.85
CA LEU A 216 -11.46 -9.38 5.63
C LEU A 216 -10.74 -10.22 4.58
N VAL A 217 -11.29 -10.21 3.36
CA VAL A 217 -10.72 -10.90 2.21
C VAL A 217 -10.34 -9.85 1.17
N GLU A 218 -9.05 -9.74 0.91
CA GLU A 218 -8.49 -8.83 -0.10
C GLU A 218 -7.90 -9.63 -1.25
N LEU A 219 -8.41 -9.37 -2.45
CA LEU A 219 -7.85 -9.89 -3.69
C LEU A 219 -7.15 -8.75 -4.40
N SER A 220 -5.84 -8.85 -4.56
CA SER A 220 -5.01 -7.80 -5.14
C SER A 220 -4.04 -8.33 -6.19
N ALA A 221 -3.76 -7.53 -7.20
CA ALA A 221 -2.66 -7.76 -8.14
C ALA A 221 -1.95 -6.42 -8.40
N VAL A 222 -0.63 -6.45 -8.59
CA VAL A 222 0.16 -5.25 -8.91
C VAL A 222 0.85 -5.47 -10.23
N ALA A 223 0.62 -4.57 -11.18
CA ALA A 223 1.17 -4.65 -12.53
C ALA A 223 1.52 -3.26 -13.08
N PRO A 224 2.42 -3.15 -14.06
CA PRO A 224 2.64 -1.90 -14.79
C PRO A 224 1.34 -1.34 -15.38
N ALA A 225 1.23 -0.02 -15.47
CA ALA A 225 0.08 0.65 -16.07
C ALA A 225 -0.16 0.20 -17.53
N GLY A 226 -1.44 0.12 -17.92
CA GLY A 226 -1.87 -0.29 -19.26
C GLY A 226 -2.10 -1.79 -19.44
N GLN A 227 -2.03 -2.60 -18.37
CA GLN A 227 -2.32 -4.04 -18.42
C GLN A 227 -3.78 -4.34 -18.00
N ASP A 228 -4.73 -4.08 -18.88
CA ASP A 228 -6.16 -4.25 -18.57
C ASP A 228 -6.58 -5.71 -18.36
N ASN A 229 -5.85 -6.67 -18.95
CA ASN A 229 -6.08 -8.11 -18.76
C ASN A 229 -5.98 -8.53 -17.29
N ILE A 230 -5.16 -7.84 -16.48
CA ILE A 230 -5.03 -8.13 -15.05
C ILE A 230 -6.34 -7.86 -14.30
N ALA A 231 -7.11 -6.84 -14.71
CA ALA A 231 -8.42 -6.58 -14.11
C ALA A 231 -9.39 -7.75 -14.35
N ASP A 232 -9.37 -8.32 -15.56
CA ASP A 232 -10.20 -9.45 -15.92
C ASP A 232 -9.76 -10.73 -15.19
N GLU A 233 -8.46 -10.98 -15.08
CA GLU A 233 -7.93 -12.10 -14.30
C GLU A 233 -8.33 -12.03 -12.82
N VAL A 234 -8.18 -10.85 -12.19
CA VAL A 234 -8.61 -10.60 -10.81
C VAL A 234 -10.13 -10.83 -10.66
N ARG A 235 -10.93 -10.35 -11.61
CA ARG A 235 -12.38 -10.56 -11.60
C ARG A 235 -12.73 -12.03 -11.76
N LEU A 236 -12.15 -12.73 -12.73
CA LEU A 236 -12.41 -14.15 -12.98
C LEU A 236 -12.02 -15.01 -11.78
N PHE A 237 -10.92 -14.68 -11.09
CA PHE A 237 -10.54 -15.33 -9.85
C PHE A 237 -11.57 -15.07 -8.73
N ALA A 238 -12.05 -13.82 -8.59
CA ALA A 238 -13.09 -13.49 -7.62
C ALA A 238 -14.40 -14.24 -7.86
N GLU A 239 -14.82 -14.42 -9.11
CA GLU A 239 -16.02 -15.20 -9.46
C GLU A 239 -15.90 -16.68 -9.03
N GLN A 240 -14.69 -17.25 -9.06
CA GLN A 240 -14.45 -18.61 -8.58
C GLN A 240 -14.58 -18.75 -7.06
N LEU A 241 -14.61 -17.65 -6.30
CA LEU A 241 -14.82 -17.68 -4.85
C LEU A 241 -16.30 -17.63 -4.47
N ARG A 242 -17.21 -17.40 -5.42
CA ARG A 242 -18.65 -17.48 -5.17
C ARG A 242 -19.12 -18.93 -4.97
N PRO A 243 -20.09 -19.18 -4.08
CA PRO A 243 -20.80 -18.20 -3.25
C PRO A 243 -20.14 -17.93 -1.88
N LEU A 244 -18.95 -18.51 -1.60
CA LEU A 244 -18.32 -18.43 -0.27
C LEU A 244 -18.00 -17.00 0.13
N VAL A 245 -17.47 -16.21 -0.81
CA VAL A 245 -17.15 -14.79 -0.61
C VAL A 245 -17.58 -14.00 -1.83
N GLN A 246 -18.25 -12.88 -1.59
CA GLN A 246 -18.55 -11.89 -2.61
C GLN A 246 -17.50 -10.77 -2.51
N LEU A 247 -16.62 -10.74 -3.50
CA LEU A 247 -15.58 -9.72 -3.64
C LEU A 247 -16.08 -8.63 -4.59
N GLU A 248 -16.03 -7.38 -4.13
CA GLU A 248 -16.52 -6.22 -4.87
C GLU A 248 -15.53 -5.05 -4.86
N LYS A 249 -15.76 -4.11 -5.77
CA LYS A 249 -15.05 -2.84 -5.80
C LYS A 249 -15.47 -2.00 -4.59
N ILE A 250 -14.49 -1.53 -3.83
CA ILE A 250 -14.72 -0.69 -2.66
C ILE A 250 -15.05 0.73 -3.12
N ASP A 251 -15.97 1.40 -2.43
CA ASP A 251 -16.18 2.83 -2.59
C ASP A 251 -14.91 3.58 -2.14
N PRO A 252 -14.27 4.39 -3.00
CA PRO A 252 -13.12 5.22 -2.64
C PRO A 252 -13.35 6.06 -1.38
N LYS A 253 -14.60 6.47 -1.10
CA LYS A 253 -14.94 7.26 0.09
C LYS A 253 -14.87 6.47 1.40
N ARG A 254 -14.88 5.14 1.33
CA ARG A 254 -14.76 4.24 2.50
C ARG A 254 -13.32 3.84 2.78
N LEU A 255 -12.38 4.24 1.92
CA LEU A 255 -10.93 3.98 2.03
C LEU A 255 -10.15 5.12 2.68
N MET A 256 -10.79 6.28 2.87
CA MET A 256 -10.23 7.51 3.44
C MET A 256 -10.83 7.83 4.80
#